data_AF-A0A8U0W2M3-F1
#
_entry.id   AF-A0A8U0W2M3-F1
#
_cell.length_a   1.000
_cell.length_b   1.000
_cell.length_c   1.000
_cell.angle_alpha   90.00
_cell.angle_beta   90.00
_cell.angle_gamma   90.00
#
_symmetry.space_group_name_H-M   'P 1'
#
loop_
_entity.id
_entity.type
_entity.pdbx_description
1 polymer ?
#
loop_
_entity_poly.entity_id
_entity_poly.type
_entity_poly.pdbx_seq_one_letter_code
_entity_poly.pdbx_strand_id
1 'polypeptide(L)'
;MVYSRAILCISFRRFKILLLLYEKNIEFTPYVMDLLNGEQYSKWFLNLNPKADVPVLKDQSLAVTDSQHIINYIENKFCDGIHKSLKPFKANSLEFNKLQMFCNILAPLPIGALSLGSFIHDVDLKLVPKPPFVGPLRKVCLGNNEKVVQFLKQSLLEVGVNRAPLMRKLEIQERRKRFVYSRSEYQKILDAIRTVLEFFERDMTAHSKTEWLISNDFTMADLALGLLLLRLYQLGFENYYWSYGKLPSIESYFLRFKKRTACQKLMPSNFEFLKDIWQMTPNKYKIGTGAGVLGMAMMVAFAHK
;
A
#
# COMPACT_ATOMS: atom_id res chain seq x y z
N MET A 1 15.11 -4.89 13.24
CA MET A 1 14.57 -5.78 12.18
C MET A 1 13.15 -5.33 11.86
N VAL A 2 12.86 -4.95 10.61
CA VAL A 2 11.51 -4.53 10.23
C VAL A 2 10.84 -5.71 9.52
N TYR A 3 9.79 -6.27 10.13
CA TYR A 3 8.94 -7.27 9.49
C TYR A 3 8.00 -6.59 8.49
N SER A 4 8.59 -6.21 7.36
CA SER A 4 7.96 -5.34 6.37
C SER A 4 8.37 -5.65 4.95
N ARG A 5 9.12 -6.72 4.69
CA ARG A 5 9.13 -7.29 3.34
C ARG A 5 8.01 -8.32 3.33
N ALA A 6 7.24 -8.37 2.27
CA ALA A 6 6.39 -9.52 1.99
C ALA A 6 6.83 -9.99 0.62
N ILE A 7 6.60 -11.28 0.32
CA ILE A 7 6.86 -11.81 -1.04
C ILE A 7 6.05 -11.01 -2.08
N LEU A 8 5.10 -10.16 -1.65
CA LEU A 8 4.38 -9.24 -2.51
C LEU A 8 4.10 -7.86 -1.93
N CYS A 9 4.21 -6.88 -2.83
CA CYS A 9 3.78 -5.48 -2.76
C CYS A 9 2.28 -5.21 -2.44
N ILE A 10 1.55 -6.15 -1.82
CA ILE A 10 0.09 -6.05 -1.66
C ILE A 10 -0.30 -5.05 -0.56
N SER A 11 0.37 -5.10 0.60
CA SER A 11 -0.03 -4.30 1.77
C SER A 11 0.37 -2.82 1.62
N PHE A 12 -0.64 -1.94 1.44
CA PHE A 12 -0.43 -0.49 1.37
C PHE A 12 0.18 0.08 2.66
N ARG A 13 -0.25 -0.41 3.83
CA ARG A 13 0.24 0.05 5.15
C ARG A 13 1.74 -0.17 5.33
N ARG A 14 2.28 -1.25 4.74
CA ARG A 14 3.72 -1.57 4.70
C ARG A 14 4.52 -0.47 4.01
N PHE A 15 4.03 0.01 2.87
CA PHE A 15 4.72 1.01 2.06
C PHE A 15 4.86 2.33 2.81
N LYS A 16 3.89 2.68 3.65
CA LYS A 16 3.96 3.86 4.50
C LYS A 16 5.18 3.83 5.42
N ILE A 17 5.44 2.68 6.04
CA ILE A 17 6.59 2.52 6.94
C ILE A 17 7.91 2.44 6.18
N LEU A 18 7.96 1.68 5.07
CA LEU A 18 9.18 1.59 4.27
C LEU A 18 9.60 2.94 3.68
N LEU A 19 8.63 3.68 3.14
CA LEU A 19 8.89 5.00 2.60
C LEU A 19 9.37 5.96 3.69
N LEU A 20 8.76 5.92 4.89
CA LEU A 20 9.22 6.70 6.03
C LEU A 20 10.69 6.40 6.38
N LEU A 21 11.04 5.11 6.48
CA LEU A 21 12.41 4.69 6.80
C LEU A 21 13.40 5.13 5.72
N TYR A 22 13.04 5.01 4.44
CA TYR A 22 13.90 5.44 3.33
C TYR A 22 14.06 6.95 3.25
N GLU A 23 12.99 7.73 3.45
CA GLU A 23 13.05 9.19 3.45
C GLU A 23 13.91 9.72 4.60
N LYS A 24 13.85 9.06 5.75
CA LYS A 24 14.69 9.39 6.91
C LYS A 24 16.10 8.80 6.84
N ASN A 25 16.44 8.04 5.80
CA ASN A 25 17.71 7.30 5.68
C ASN A 25 18.04 6.45 6.91
N ILE A 26 17.03 5.80 7.50
CA ILE A 26 17.22 4.90 8.63
C ILE A 26 17.60 3.52 8.09
N GLU A 27 18.70 2.95 8.59
CA GLU A 27 19.09 1.60 8.25
C GLU A 27 18.16 0.57 8.91
N PHE A 28 17.78 -0.45 8.15
CA PHE A 28 16.97 -1.54 8.67
C PHE A 28 17.15 -2.83 7.89
N THR A 29 16.93 -3.95 8.59
CA THR A 29 16.87 -5.28 7.97
C THR A 29 15.43 -5.66 7.67
N PRO A 30 15.02 -5.80 6.39
CA PRO A 30 13.70 -6.27 6.03
C PRO A 30 13.55 -7.79 6.27
N TYR A 31 12.47 -8.21 6.92
CA TYR A 31 12.02 -9.61 6.91
C TYR A 31 10.90 -9.80 5.89
N VAL A 32 11.03 -10.80 5.01
CA VAL A 32 10.06 -11.12 3.95
C VAL A 32 9.00 -12.10 4.46
N MET A 33 7.77 -11.64 4.67
CA MET A 33 6.63 -12.45 5.05
C MET A 33 5.83 -12.96 3.83
N ASP A 34 5.60 -14.25 3.77
CA ASP A 34 4.75 -14.90 2.80
C ASP A 34 3.27 -14.79 3.19
N LEU A 35 2.68 -13.65 2.81
CA LEU A 35 1.25 -13.40 3.02
C LEU A 35 0.34 -14.25 2.13
N LEU A 36 0.88 -14.89 1.07
CA LEU A 36 0.09 -15.74 0.18
C LEU A 36 -0.15 -17.12 0.76
N ASN A 37 0.85 -17.65 1.48
CA ASN A 37 0.75 -18.93 2.16
C ASN A 37 0.36 -18.77 3.64
N GLY A 38 0.01 -17.55 4.06
CA GLY A 38 -0.56 -17.29 5.38
C GLY A 38 0.46 -17.32 6.52
N GLU A 39 1.74 -17.01 6.27
CA GLU A 39 2.79 -17.01 7.29
C GLU A 39 2.47 -16.11 8.50
N GLN A 40 1.68 -15.05 8.30
CA GLN A 40 1.17 -14.19 9.38
C GLN A 40 0.27 -14.92 10.39
N TYR A 41 -0.19 -16.13 10.09
CA TYR A 41 -0.97 -16.98 10.99
C TYR A 41 -0.11 -18.06 11.68
N SER A 42 1.20 -18.10 11.40
CA SER A 42 2.12 -19.01 12.08
C SER A 42 2.22 -18.69 13.57
N LYS A 43 2.50 -19.71 14.38
CA LYS A 43 2.63 -19.58 15.84
C LYS A 43 3.67 -18.53 16.25
N TRP A 44 4.81 -18.48 15.56
CA TRP A 44 5.87 -17.53 15.88
C TRP A 44 5.45 -16.08 15.61
N PHE A 45 4.71 -15.82 14.52
CA PHE A 45 4.26 -14.47 14.22
C PHE A 45 3.08 -14.04 15.08
N LEU A 46 2.16 -14.97 15.42
CA LEU A 46 1.08 -14.69 16.36
C LEU A 46 1.61 -14.33 17.75
N ASN A 47 2.70 -14.95 18.19
CA ASN A 47 3.39 -14.58 19.43
C ASN A 47 3.99 -13.16 19.35
N LEU A 48 4.40 -12.71 18.15
CA LEU A 48 4.94 -11.37 17.92
C LEU A 48 3.84 -10.31 17.78
N ASN A 49 2.78 -10.62 17.04
CA ASN A 49 1.61 -9.78 16.82
C ASN A 49 0.33 -10.65 16.77
N PRO A 50 -0.44 -10.73 17.86
CA PRO A 50 -1.67 -11.52 17.93
C PRO A 50 -2.74 -11.14 16.91
N LYS A 51 -2.66 -9.93 16.33
CA LYS A 51 -3.59 -9.49 15.27
C LYS A 51 -3.32 -10.14 13.90
N ALA A 52 -2.18 -10.84 13.73
CA ALA A 52 -1.76 -11.43 12.47
C ALA A 52 -1.73 -10.41 11.31
N ASP A 53 -1.26 -9.19 11.60
CA ASP A 53 -1.24 -8.08 10.65
C ASP A 53 0.19 -7.53 10.49
N VAL A 54 0.48 -7.05 9.28
CA VAL A 54 1.74 -6.37 8.95
C VAL A 54 1.50 -4.90 8.59
N PRO A 55 2.49 -4.01 8.79
CA PRO A 55 3.87 -4.27 9.25
C PRO A 55 4.03 -4.40 10.77
N VAL A 56 5.16 -4.99 11.20
CA VAL A 56 5.65 -4.95 12.59
C VAL A 56 7.10 -4.43 12.58
N LEU A 57 7.39 -3.44 13.41
CA LEU A 57 8.75 -2.95 13.63
C LEU A 57 9.31 -3.63 14.87
N LYS A 58 10.44 -4.33 14.74
CA LYS A 58 11.17 -4.88 15.88
C LYS A 58 12.46 -4.11 16.10
N ASP A 59 12.56 -3.50 17.26
CA ASP A 59 13.76 -2.83 17.74
C ASP A 59 14.28 -3.59 18.96
N GLN A 60 15.37 -4.34 18.77
CA GLN A 60 15.89 -5.27 19.78
C GLN A 60 14.80 -6.24 20.30
N SER A 61 14.44 -6.14 21.59
CA SER A 61 13.37 -6.92 22.23
C SER A 61 11.98 -6.33 22.06
N LEU A 62 11.87 -5.05 21.68
CA LEU A 62 10.60 -4.34 21.55
C LEU A 62 9.95 -4.61 20.19
N ALA A 63 8.70 -5.08 20.21
CA ALA A 63 7.86 -5.20 19.03
C ALA A 63 6.82 -4.07 19.01
N VAL A 64 6.92 -3.18 18.03
CA VAL A 64 5.95 -2.10 17.79
C VAL A 64 5.03 -2.53 16.65
N THR A 65 3.74 -2.62 16.97
CA THR A 65 2.66 -2.98 16.05
C THR A 65 1.76 -1.77 15.80
N ASP A 66 0.88 -1.84 14.79
CA ASP A 66 0.06 -0.72 14.29
C ASP A 66 0.87 0.34 13.53
N SER A 67 0.45 0.67 12.31
CA SER A 67 1.19 1.61 11.46
C SER A 67 1.34 3.00 12.09
N GLN A 68 0.34 3.49 12.82
CA GLN A 68 0.42 4.83 13.42
C GLN A 68 1.36 4.84 14.62
N HIS A 69 1.34 3.78 15.43
CA HIS A 69 2.29 3.62 16.54
C HIS A 69 3.72 3.44 16.02
N ILE A 70 3.93 2.67 14.96
CA ILE A 70 5.25 2.51 14.32
C ILE A 70 5.76 3.87 13.80
N ILE A 71 4.92 4.66 13.13
CA ILE A 71 5.29 6.00 12.65
C ILE A 71 5.69 6.89 13.83
N ASN A 72 4.87 6.95 14.88
CA ASN A 72 5.15 7.79 16.04
C ASN A 72 6.43 7.34 16.76
N TYR A 73 6.65 6.02 16.88
CA TYR A 73 7.88 5.48 17.45
C TYR A 73 9.11 5.89 16.63
N ILE A 74 9.06 5.77 15.30
CA ILE A 74 10.17 6.18 14.42
C ILE A 74 10.42 7.69 14.54
N GLU A 75 9.37 8.51 14.48
CA GLU A 75 9.49 9.97 14.55
C GLU A 75 10.03 10.45 15.91
N ASN A 76 9.71 9.74 17.00
CA ASN A 76 10.20 10.08 18.34
C ASN A 76 11.63 9.58 18.59
N LYS A 77 11.97 8.38 18.09
CA LYS A 77 13.30 7.78 18.29
C LYS A 77 14.37 8.40 17.39
N PHE A 78 14.01 8.74 16.15
CA PHE A 78 14.92 9.27 15.14
C PHE A 78 14.56 10.72 14.83
N CYS A 79 14.78 11.59 15.82
CA CYS A 79 14.56 13.04 15.75
C CYS A 79 15.84 13.86 15.94
N ASP A 80 17.01 13.21 15.89
CA ASP A 80 18.30 13.90 15.84
C ASP A 80 18.44 14.64 14.50
N GLY A 81 19.25 15.70 14.44
CA GLY A 81 19.40 16.52 13.22
C GLY A 81 19.87 15.73 11.99
N ILE A 82 20.31 14.48 12.16
CA ILE A 82 20.68 13.51 11.13
C ILE A 82 19.41 12.95 10.44
N HIS A 83 18.40 12.57 11.23
CA HIS A 83 17.15 12.01 10.73
C HIS A 83 16.01 13.04 10.75
N LYS A 84 15.97 13.90 9.72
CA LYS A 84 14.95 14.97 9.60
C LYS A 84 13.53 14.45 9.88
N SER A 85 12.81 15.17 10.75
CA SER A 85 11.41 14.88 11.07
C SER A 85 10.51 15.15 9.87
N LEU A 86 9.55 14.26 9.63
CA LEU A 86 8.50 14.50 8.63
C LEU A 86 7.27 15.21 9.24
N LYS A 87 7.34 15.56 10.52
CA LYS A 87 6.40 16.42 11.25
C LYS A 87 7.16 17.60 11.89
N PRO A 88 7.79 18.49 11.10
CA PRO A 88 8.72 19.49 11.61
C PRO A 88 8.04 20.69 12.30
N PHE A 89 6.72 20.80 12.22
CA PHE A 89 5.98 21.98 12.65
C PHE A 89 5.72 22.00 14.16
N LYS A 90 5.81 23.19 14.75
CA LYS A 90 5.43 23.41 16.17
C LYS A 90 3.95 23.10 16.36
N ALA A 91 3.63 22.46 17.49
CA ALA A 91 2.25 22.17 17.85
C ALA A 91 1.37 23.43 17.76
N ASN A 92 0.17 23.28 17.20
CA ASN A 92 -0.83 24.34 17.01
C ASN A 92 -0.46 25.46 16.02
N SER A 93 0.68 25.39 15.31
CA SER A 93 0.94 26.26 14.16
C SER A 93 -0.03 26.01 13.01
N LEU A 94 -0.17 26.97 12.09
CA LEU A 94 -1.03 26.82 10.92
C LEU A 94 -0.60 25.62 10.06
N GLU A 95 0.70 25.44 9.88
CA GLU A 95 1.32 24.35 9.15
C GLU A 95 1.08 23.01 9.84
N PHE A 96 1.17 22.96 11.17
CA PHE A 96 0.81 21.76 11.94
C PHE A 96 -0.67 21.40 11.77
N ASN A 97 -1.56 22.38 11.84
CA ASN A 97 -3.00 22.16 11.67
C ASN A 97 -3.32 21.69 10.23
N LYS A 98 -2.67 22.27 9.22
CA LYS A 98 -2.78 21.84 7.81
C LYS A 98 -2.26 20.40 7.63
N LEU A 99 -1.13 20.05 8.26
CA LEU A 99 -0.57 18.70 8.27
C LEU A 99 -1.55 17.67 8.85
N GLN A 100 -2.14 17.98 10.01
CA GLN A 100 -3.14 17.11 10.64
C GLN A 100 -4.37 16.95 9.76
N MET A 101 -4.89 18.05 9.21
CA MET A 101 -6.05 18.02 8.32
C MET A 101 -5.81 17.11 7.10
N PHE A 102 -4.68 17.27 6.41
CA PHE A 102 -4.34 16.44 5.25
C PHE A 102 -4.18 14.96 5.61
N CYS A 103 -3.51 14.67 6.72
CA CYS A 103 -3.41 13.29 7.20
C CYS A 103 -4.78 12.69 7.54
N ASN A 104 -5.69 13.46 8.13
CA ASN A 104 -7.02 13.02 8.51
C ASN A 104 -7.95 12.80 7.32
N ILE A 105 -7.80 13.58 6.25
CA ILE A 105 -8.53 13.36 4.98
C ILE A 105 -8.09 12.05 4.30
N LEU A 106 -6.78 11.76 4.35
CA LEU A 106 -6.20 10.60 3.66
C LEU A 106 -6.33 9.29 4.45
N ALA A 107 -6.27 9.35 5.79
CA ALA A 107 -6.26 8.18 6.66
C ALA A 107 -7.46 7.20 6.50
N PRO A 108 -8.72 7.65 6.36
CA PRO A 108 -9.87 6.74 6.30
C PRO A 108 -10.07 6.08 4.94
N LEU A 109 -9.30 6.45 3.90
CA LEU A 109 -9.49 5.92 2.56
C LEU A 109 -9.30 4.39 2.53
N PRO A 110 -10.26 3.62 1.97
CA PRO A 110 -10.23 2.16 2.05
C PRO A 110 -9.34 1.56 0.95
N ILE A 111 -8.03 1.85 0.98
CA ILE A 111 -7.07 1.51 -0.09
C ILE A 111 -7.03 0.00 -0.41
N GLY A 112 -7.27 -0.85 0.59
CA GLY A 112 -7.39 -2.30 0.37
C GLY A 112 -8.61 -2.67 -0.47
N ALA A 113 -9.76 -2.03 -0.23
CA ALA A 113 -10.97 -2.24 -1.02
C ALA A 113 -10.84 -1.63 -2.42
N LEU A 114 -10.25 -0.43 -2.52
CA LEU A 114 -9.85 0.18 -3.80
C LEU A 114 -8.99 -0.77 -4.63
N SER A 115 -7.94 -1.35 -4.03
CA SER A 115 -7.05 -2.26 -4.75
C SER A 115 -7.78 -3.51 -5.23
N LEU A 116 -8.57 -4.16 -4.36
CA LEU A 116 -9.29 -5.37 -4.73
C LEU A 116 -10.38 -5.12 -5.78
N GLY A 117 -11.16 -4.05 -5.65
CA GLY A 117 -12.18 -3.72 -6.64
C GLY A 117 -11.56 -3.42 -8.00
N SER A 118 -10.38 -2.79 -8.05
CA SER A 118 -9.67 -2.57 -9.32
C SER A 118 -9.21 -3.84 -10.03
N PHE A 119 -9.15 -4.98 -9.32
CA PHE A 119 -8.83 -6.28 -9.91
C PHE A 119 -10.06 -6.99 -10.46
N ILE A 120 -11.24 -6.64 -9.97
CA ILE A 120 -12.54 -7.21 -10.36
C ILE A 120 -13.11 -6.42 -11.54
N HIS A 121 -13.01 -5.10 -11.45
CA HIS A 121 -13.57 -4.12 -12.37
C HIS A 121 -12.50 -3.52 -13.28
N ASP A 122 -11.54 -4.31 -13.78
CA ASP A 122 -10.47 -3.77 -14.62
C ASP A 122 -10.89 -3.54 -16.08
N VAL A 123 -11.68 -4.46 -16.64
CA VAL A 123 -12.19 -4.39 -18.01
C VAL A 123 -13.17 -3.24 -18.19
N ASP A 124 -14.16 -3.08 -17.30
CA ASP A 124 -15.16 -2.01 -17.37
C ASP A 124 -14.55 -0.63 -17.13
N LEU A 125 -13.57 -0.53 -16.23
CA LEU A 125 -12.84 0.72 -15.97
C LEU A 125 -11.73 0.99 -16.99
N LYS A 126 -11.43 0.04 -17.89
CA LYS A 126 -10.36 0.13 -18.90
C LYS A 126 -9.01 0.49 -18.28
N LEU A 127 -8.68 -0.11 -17.14
CA LEU A 127 -7.46 0.21 -16.40
C LEU A 127 -6.23 -0.34 -17.11
N VAL A 128 -5.12 0.40 -17.01
CA VAL A 128 -3.81 -0.03 -17.53
C VAL A 128 -2.86 -0.31 -16.35
N PRO A 129 -2.92 -1.49 -15.72
CA PRO A 129 -2.07 -1.80 -14.56
C PRO A 129 -0.57 -1.73 -14.87
N LYS A 130 0.22 -1.30 -13.87
CA LYS A 130 1.69 -1.39 -13.90
C LYS A 130 2.20 -2.45 -12.94
N PRO A 131 3.45 -2.91 -13.09
CA PRO A 131 4.09 -3.74 -12.07
C PRO A 131 3.95 -3.14 -10.66
N PRO A 132 3.64 -3.96 -9.64
CA PRO A 132 3.52 -5.41 -9.74
C PRO A 132 2.11 -5.91 -10.12
N PHE A 133 1.08 -5.06 -10.15
CA PHE A 133 -0.33 -5.44 -10.27
C PHE A 133 -0.79 -5.78 -11.70
N VAL A 134 0.06 -6.42 -12.49
CA VAL A 134 -0.30 -6.96 -13.81
C VAL A 134 -1.13 -8.25 -13.64
N GLY A 135 -1.84 -8.66 -14.70
CA GLY A 135 -2.92 -9.68 -14.66
C GLY A 135 -2.70 -10.92 -13.78
N PRO A 136 -1.61 -11.69 -13.91
CA PRO A 136 -1.37 -12.91 -13.12
C PRO A 136 -1.39 -12.64 -11.61
N LEU A 137 -0.75 -11.53 -11.18
CA LEU A 137 -0.69 -11.20 -9.76
C LEU A 137 -2.06 -10.81 -9.22
N ARG A 138 -2.88 -10.08 -9.98
CA ARG A 138 -4.24 -9.71 -9.56
C ARG A 138 -5.08 -10.94 -9.21
N LYS A 139 -5.01 -11.98 -10.07
CA LYS A 139 -5.69 -13.27 -9.84
C LYS A 139 -5.20 -13.97 -8.58
N VAL A 140 -3.88 -13.99 -8.37
CA VAL A 140 -3.28 -14.56 -7.14
C VAL A 140 -3.72 -13.79 -5.89
N CYS A 141 -3.75 -12.45 -5.95
CA CYS A 141 -4.23 -11.62 -4.85
C CYS A 141 -5.69 -11.91 -4.50
N LEU A 142 -6.56 -12.05 -5.52
CA LEU A 142 -7.96 -12.39 -5.33
C LEU A 142 -8.11 -13.78 -4.70
N GLY A 143 -7.46 -14.80 -5.26
CA GLY A 143 -7.50 -16.16 -4.72
C GLY A 143 -6.97 -16.27 -3.28
N ASN A 144 -5.92 -15.51 -2.94
CA ASN A 144 -5.41 -15.45 -1.57
C ASN A 144 -6.45 -14.88 -0.59
N ASN A 145 -7.17 -13.83 -0.98
CA ASN A 145 -8.22 -13.27 -0.12
C ASN A 145 -9.34 -14.30 0.15
N GLU A 146 -9.68 -15.12 -0.84
CA GLU A 146 -10.65 -16.20 -0.66
C GLU A 146 -10.13 -17.29 0.28
N LYS A 147 -8.87 -17.71 0.11
CA LYS A 147 -8.22 -18.67 1.01
C LYS A 147 -8.21 -18.18 2.46
N VAL A 148 -7.89 -16.90 2.70
CA VAL A 148 -7.91 -16.30 4.04
C VAL A 148 -9.31 -16.36 4.66
N VAL A 149 -10.37 -16.07 3.89
CA VAL A 149 -11.75 -16.18 4.37
C VAL A 149 -12.09 -17.63 4.75
N GLN A 150 -11.69 -18.60 3.93
CA GLN A 150 -11.91 -20.02 4.24
C GLN A 150 -11.13 -20.47 5.47
N PHE A 151 -9.87 -20.05 5.60
CA PHE A 151 -9.04 -20.31 6.77
C PHE A 151 -9.70 -19.77 8.05
N LEU A 152 -10.16 -18.51 8.03
CA LEU A 152 -10.84 -17.92 9.18
C LEU A 152 -12.13 -18.69 9.56
N LYS A 153 -12.90 -19.16 8.57
CA LYS A 153 -14.07 -20.01 8.81
C LYS A 153 -13.68 -21.35 9.44
N GLN A 154 -12.63 -21.99 8.94
CA GLN A 154 -12.15 -23.26 9.47
C GLN A 154 -11.63 -23.13 10.90
N SER A 155 -10.82 -22.10 11.20
CA SER A 155 -10.33 -21.84 12.57
C SER A 155 -11.45 -21.55 13.57
N LEU A 156 -12.61 -21.09 13.11
CA LEU A 156 -13.80 -20.92 13.95
C LEU A 156 -14.55 -22.24 14.21
N LEU A 157 -14.23 -23.34 13.54
CA LEU A 157 -14.82 -24.65 13.84
C LEU A 157 -14.00 -25.43 14.89
N GLU A 158 -12.76 -25.00 15.16
CA GLU A 158 -11.85 -25.65 16.11
C GLU A 158 -12.20 -25.32 17.58
N VAL A 159 -12.19 -26.35 18.44
CA VAL A 159 -12.49 -26.23 19.87
C VAL A 159 -11.33 -25.58 20.61
N GLY A 160 -11.61 -24.63 21.52
CA GLY A 160 -10.60 -23.99 22.38
C GLY A 160 -9.97 -22.70 21.83
N VAL A 161 -10.39 -22.23 20.65
CA VAL A 161 -9.91 -20.97 20.05
C VAL A 161 -10.76 -19.79 20.52
N ASN A 162 -10.12 -18.65 20.85
CA ASN A 162 -10.83 -17.40 21.14
C ASN A 162 -11.55 -16.90 19.87
N ARG A 163 -12.87 -17.04 19.84
CA ARG A 163 -13.71 -16.84 18.64
C ARG A 163 -13.89 -15.36 18.27
N ALA A 164 -13.98 -14.46 19.25
CA ALA A 164 -14.40 -13.08 19.00
C ALA A 164 -13.45 -12.30 18.07
N PRO A 165 -12.10 -12.36 18.22
CA PRO A 165 -11.18 -11.69 17.30
C PRO A 165 -11.23 -12.26 15.88
N LEU A 166 -11.38 -13.57 15.73
CA LEU A 166 -11.47 -14.24 14.44
C LEU A 166 -12.78 -13.91 13.72
N MET A 167 -13.92 -13.92 14.45
CA MET A 167 -15.21 -13.49 13.94
C MET A 167 -15.16 -12.07 13.41
N ARG A 168 -14.62 -11.13 14.20
CA ARG A 168 -14.46 -9.73 13.77
C ARG A 168 -13.57 -9.61 12.53
N LYS A 169 -12.47 -10.38 12.45
CA LYS A 169 -11.59 -10.40 11.27
C LYS A 169 -12.33 -10.95 10.04
N LEU A 170 -13.12 -12.01 10.20
CA LEU A 170 -13.93 -12.61 9.13
C LEU A 170 -15.01 -11.63 8.63
N GLU A 171 -15.77 -11.02 9.52
CA GLU A 171 -16.82 -10.04 9.18
C GLU A 171 -16.26 -8.87 8.35
N ILE A 172 -15.09 -8.35 8.73
CA ILE A 172 -14.40 -7.29 7.97
C ILE A 172 -14.07 -7.77 6.55
N GLN A 173 -13.56 -8.99 6.40
CA GLN A 173 -13.19 -9.56 5.11
C GLN A 173 -14.42 -9.80 4.22
N GLU A 174 -15.48 -10.37 4.78
CA GLU A 174 -16.72 -10.64 4.04
C GLU A 174 -17.46 -9.35 3.65
N ARG A 175 -17.54 -8.37 4.56
CA ARG A 175 -18.12 -7.05 4.26
C ARG A 175 -17.35 -6.38 3.13
N ARG A 176 -16.01 -6.40 3.20
CA ARG A 176 -15.17 -5.87 2.12
C ARG A 176 -15.42 -6.60 0.81
N LYS A 177 -15.49 -7.94 0.82
CA LYS A 177 -15.79 -8.75 -0.38
C LYS A 177 -17.13 -8.33 -0.99
N ARG A 178 -18.22 -8.31 -0.22
CA ARG A 178 -19.54 -7.89 -0.73
C ARG A 178 -19.50 -6.50 -1.36
N PHE A 179 -18.81 -5.57 -0.71
CA PHE A 179 -18.72 -4.19 -1.17
C PHE A 179 -17.94 -4.05 -2.49
N VAL A 180 -16.79 -4.72 -2.64
CA VAL A 180 -15.95 -4.57 -3.84
C VAL A 180 -16.49 -5.30 -5.07
N TYR A 181 -17.32 -6.34 -4.90
CA TYR A 181 -17.92 -7.05 -6.05
C TYR A 181 -19.12 -6.31 -6.64
N SER A 182 -19.79 -5.45 -5.87
CA SER A 182 -20.86 -4.59 -6.39
C SER A 182 -20.27 -3.38 -7.09
N ARG A 183 -20.61 -3.17 -8.37
CA ARG A 183 -20.09 -2.05 -9.15
C ARG A 183 -20.55 -0.70 -8.61
N SER A 184 -21.79 -0.60 -8.14
CA SER A 184 -22.36 0.63 -7.58
C SER A 184 -21.75 0.97 -6.22
N GLU A 185 -21.53 -0.02 -5.35
CA GLU A 185 -20.83 0.20 -4.09
C GLU A 185 -19.37 0.57 -4.33
N TYR A 186 -18.70 -0.12 -5.25
CA TYR A 186 -17.32 0.20 -5.61
C TYR A 186 -17.18 1.62 -6.20
N GLN A 187 -18.20 2.11 -6.93
CA GLN A 187 -18.21 3.50 -7.42
C GLN A 187 -18.12 4.51 -6.28
N LYS A 188 -18.75 4.26 -5.13
CA LYS A 188 -18.67 5.15 -3.96
C LYS A 188 -17.23 5.31 -3.45
N ILE A 189 -16.41 4.26 -3.54
CA ILE A 189 -14.96 4.36 -3.22
C ILE A 189 -14.27 5.24 -4.26
N LEU A 190 -14.55 5.03 -5.54
CA LEU A 190 -13.93 5.79 -6.62
C LEU A 190 -14.28 7.29 -6.53
N ASP A 191 -15.51 7.60 -6.16
CA ASP A 191 -16.00 8.97 -5.96
C ASP A 191 -15.37 9.60 -4.72
N ALA A 192 -15.25 8.87 -3.61
CA ALA A 192 -14.54 9.35 -2.43
C ALA A 192 -13.07 9.68 -2.72
N ILE A 193 -12.39 8.84 -3.52
CA ILE A 193 -11.03 9.14 -3.99
C ILE A 193 -11.02 10.38 -4.88
N ARG A 194 -11.95 10.51 -5.82
CA ARG A 194 -12.09 11.69 -6.69
C ARG A 194 -12.20 12.97 -5.87
N THR A 195 -13.11 13.00 -4.90
CA THR A 195 -13.32 14.16 -4.02
C THR A 195 -12.04 14.56 -3.27
N VAL A 196 -11.28 13.58 -2.79
CA VAL A 196 -9.98 13.86 -2.14
C VAL A 196 -8.97 14.43 -3.13
N LEU A 197 -8.86 13.86 -4.33
CA LEU A 197 -7.94 14.37 -5.34
C LEU A 197 -8.31 15.79 -5.81
N GLU A 198 -9.59 16.07 -6.00
CA GLU A 198 -10.10 17.40 -6.36
C GLU A 198 -9.91 18.42 -5.23
N PHE A 199 -9.94 17.98 -3.97
CA PHE A 199 -9.55 18.82 -2.83
C PHE A 199 -8.08 19.21 -2.92
N PHE A 200 -7.17 18.24 -3.12
CA PHE A 200 -5.75 18.52 -3.23
C PHE A 200 -5.37 19.31 -4.49
N GLU A 201 -6.03 19.07 -5.63
CA GLU A 201 -5.85 19.86 -6.86
C GLU A 201 -6.14 21.35 -6.60
N ARG A 202 -7.27 21.65 -5.93
CA ARG A 202 -7.64 23.02 -5.58
C ARG A 202 -6.66 23.65 -4.59
N ASP A 203 -6.23 22.91 -3.56
CA ASP A 203 -5.26 23.42 -2.59
C ASP A 203 -3.90 23.71 -3.24
N MET A 204 -3.39 22.81 -4.09
CA MET A 204 -2.14 23.00 -4.84
C MET A 204 -2.22 24.17 -5.81
N THR A 205 -3.35 24.35 -6.49
CA THR A 205 -3.57 25.48 -7.40
C THR A 205 -3.55 26.80 -6.64
N ALA A 206 -4.19 26.86 -5.47
CA ALA A 206 -4.22 28.05 -4.63
C ALA A 206 -2.85 28.38 -3.99
N HIS A 207 -2.00 27.38 -3.76
CA HIS A 207 -0.71 27.51 -3.08
C HIS A 207 0.48 27.08 -3.96
N SER A 208 0.54 27.57 -5.20
CA SER A 208 1.55 27.15 -6.20
C SER A 208 3.01 27.51 -5.87
N LYS A 209 3.27 28.23 -4.78
CA LYS A 209 4.60 28.71 -4.38
C LYS A 209 5.42 27.71 -3.55
N THR A 210 4.80 26.65 -3.02
CA THR A 210 5.50 25.63 -2.24
C THR A 210 5.81 24.40 -3.09
N GLU A 211 6.97 23.79 -2.88
CA GLU A 211 7.38 22.58 -3.61
C GLU A 211 6.48 21.38 -3.28
N TRP A 212 6.13 21.25 -1.99
CA TRP A 212 5.32 20.19 -1.40
C TRP A 212 4.02 20.76 -0.81
N LEU A 213 3.17 19.90 -0.26
CA LEU A 213 1.79 20.23 0.14
C LEU A 213 1.66 21.39 1.14
N ILE A 214 2.66 21.55 2.01
CA ILE A 214 2.60 22.50 3.13
C ILE A 214 3.77 23.48 3.08
N SER A 215 4.94 23.06 2.61
CA SER A 215 6.16 23.86 2.60
C SER A 215 7.10 23.39 1.49
N ASN A 216 8.31 23.92 1.43
CA ASN A 216 9.36 23.40 0.53
C ASN A 216 9.99 22.11 1.05
N ASP A 217 9.70 21.73 2.30
CA ASP A 217 10.13 20.46 2.86
C ASP A 217 9.05 19.38 2.71
N PHE A 218 9.52 18.16 2.42
CA PHE A 218 8.69 16.97 2.35
C PHE A 218 8.21 16.54 3.74
N THR A 219 6.91 16.25 3.88
CA THR A 219 6.28 15.95 5.18
C THR A 219 5.49 14.64 5.18
N MET A 220 4.91 14.28 6.33
CA MET A 220 3.99 13.15 6.45
C MET A 220 2.73 13.27 5.58
N ALA A 221 2.28 14.49 5.27
CA ALA A 221 1.17 14.69 4.33
C ALA A 221 1.60 14.26 2.91
N ASP A 222 2.80 14.66 2.50
CA ASP A 222 3.33 14.33 1.17
C ASP A 222 3.56 12.83 1.01
N LEU A 223 4.09 12.19 2.06
CA LEU A 223 4.21 10.75 2.16
C LEU A 223 2.87 10.04 2.00
N ALA A 224 1.82 10.53 2.66
CA ALA A 224 0.48 9.93 2.59
C ALA A 224 -0.16 10.10 1.21
N LEU A 225 -0.16 11.31 0.64
CA LEU A 225 -0.75 11.58 -0.67
C LEU A 225 0.05 10.89 -1.78
N GLY A 226 1.38 11.01 -1.75
CA GLY A 226 2.26 10.40 -2.73
C GLY A 226 2.10 8.87 -2.79
N LEU A 227 1.93 8.20 -1.65
CA LEU A 227 1.64 6.77 -1.64
C LEU A 227 0.28 6.43 -2.22
N LEU A 228 -0.77 7.22 -1.94
CA LEU A 228 -2.07 7.05 -2.57
C LEU A 228 -1.94 7.15 -4.10
N LEU A 229 -1.28 8.19 -4.60
CA LEU A 229 -1.07 8.41 -6.03
C LEU A 229 -0.24 7.28 -6.66
N LEU A 230 0.83 6.83 -5.99
CA LEU A 230 1.62 5.69 -6.43
C LEU A 230 0.77 4.42 -6.53
N ARG A 231 -0.09 4.17 -5.54
CA ARG A 231 -1.01 3.02 -5.58
C ARG A 231 -1.98 3.14 -6.74
N LEU A 232 -2.62 4.30 -6.93
CA LEU A 232 -3.53 4.55 -8.05
C LEU A 232 -2.85 4.33 -9.40
N TYR A 233 -1.63 4.85 -9.56
CA TYR A 233 -0.83 4.65 -10.76
C TYR A 233 -0.55 3.17 -11.00
N GLN A 234 -0.06 2.44 -9.99
CA GLN A 234 0.21 1.00 -10.11
C GLN A 234 -1.04 0.19 -10.47
N LEU A 235 -2.21 0.61 -9.99
CA LEU A 235 -3.50 -0.01 -10.31
C LEU A 235 -4.04 0.40 -11.69
N GLY A 236 -3.47 1.41 -12.34
CA GLY A 236 -3.85 1.86 -13.69
C GLY A 236 -4.90 2.97 -13.73
N PHE A 237 -5.03 3.77 -12.68
CA PHE A 237 -6.05 4.82 -12.55
C PHE A 237 -5.61 6.21 -13.03
N GLU A 238 -4.39 6.39 -13.54
CA GLU A 238 -3.91 7.70 -13.97
C GLU A 238 -4.81 8.34 -15.05
N ASN A 239 -5.17 7.56 -16.06
CA ASN A 239 -6.09 7.98 -17.12
C ASN A 239 -7.51 8.21 -16.59
N TYR A 240 -7.88 7.53 -15.51
CA TYR A 240 -9.19 7.66 -14.88
C TYR A 240 -9.30 8.98 -14.11
N TYR A 241 -8.26 9.35 -13.37
CA TYR A 241 -8.28 10.49 -12.44
C TYR A 241 -7.62 11.76 -12.95
N TRP A 242 -6.33 11.75 -13.34
CA TRP A 242 -5.54 12.98 -13.44
C TRP A 242 -4.95 13.28 -14.83
N SER A 243 -4.66 12.25 -15.63
CA SER A 243 -4.05 12.47 -16.95
C SER A 243 -5.04 13.09 -17.96
N TYR A 244 -4.49 13.53 -19.10
CA TYR A 244 -5.23 14.27 -20.14
C TYR A 244 -5.79 15.62 -19.63
N GLY A 245 -5.06 16.28 -18.73
CA GLY A 245 -5.41 17.60 -18.21
C GLY A 245 -6.55 17.61 -17.18
N LYS A 246 -6.97 16.46 -16.66
CA LYS A 246 -8.06 16.38 -15.67
C LYS A 246 -7.69 17.01 -14.33
N LEU A 247 -6.50 16.67 -13.81
CA LEU A 247 -5.97 17.18 -12.54
C LEU A 247 -4.46 17.46 -12.72
N PRO A 248 -4.09 18.56 -13.41
CA PRO A 248 -2.72 18.83 -13.81
C PRO A 248 -1.76 19.06 -12.63
N SER A 249 -2.23 19.65 -11.52
CA SER A 249 -1.40 19.86 -10.33
C SER A 249 -1.08 18.54 -9.65
N ILE A 250 -2.05 17.64 -9.54
CA ILE A 250 -1.87 16.26 -9.07
C ILE A 250 -0.90 15.49 -9.98
N GLU A 251 -1.04 15.61 -11.30
CA GLU A 251 -0.15 14.95 -12.25
C GLU A 251 1.30 15.42 -12.07
N SER A 252 1.53 16.73 -12.05
CA SER A 252 2.85 17.32 -11.82
C SER A 252 3.42 16.93 -10.46
N TYR A 253 2.61 16.99 -9.40
CA TYR A 253 2.99 16.56 -8.05
C TYR A 253 3.40 15.08 -8.02
N PHE A 254 2.61 14.20 -8.63
CA PHE A 254 2.91 12.77 -8.68
C PHE A 254 4.21 12.48 -9.42
N LEU A 255 4.45 13.15 -10.55
CA LEU A 255 5.69 13.00 -11.31
C LEU A 255 6.91 13.44 -10.51
N ARG A 256 6.82 14.51 -9.70
CA ARG A 256 7.88 14.89 -8.76
C ARG A 256 8.07 13.84 -7.66
N PHE A 257 6.99 13.40 -7.03
CA PHE A 257 7.03 12.36 -5.99
C PHE A 257 7.69 11.06 -6.47
N LYS A 258 7.34 10.59 -7.67
CA LYS A 258 7.87 9.35 -8.26
C LYS A 258 9.39 9.41 -8.50
N LYS A 259 9.96 10.61 -8.71
CA LYS A 259 11.41 10.82 -8.91
C LYS A 259 12.23 10.75 -7.61
N ARG A 260 11.59 10.79 -6.44
CA ARG A 260 12.30 10.74 -5.15
C ARG A 260 13.01 9.39 -4.99
N THR A 261 14.25 9.42 -4.52
CA THR A 261 15.07 8.20 -4.31
C THR A 261 14.40 7.20 -3.38
N ALA A 262 13.74 7.66 -2.31
CA ALA A 262 13.01 6.80 -1.40
C ALA A 262 11.80 6.10 -2.07
N CYS A 263 11.11 6.80 -2.98
CA CYS A 263 10.04 6.22 -3.79
C CYS A 263 10.60 5.17 -4.78
N GLN A 264 11.74 5.43 -5.40
CA GLN A 264 12.40 4.46 -6.29
C GLN A 264 12.82 3.19 -5.55
N LYS A 265 13.40 3.31 -4.34
CA LYS A 265 13.74 2.18 -3.45
C LYS A 265 12.53 1.34 -3.02
N LEU A 266 11.33 1.91 -3.06
CA LEU A 266 10.09 1.22 -2.72
C LEU A 266 9.58 0.33 -3.87
N MET A 267 9.90 0.69 -5.12
CA MET A 267 9.50 -0.09 -6.28
C MET A 267 10.40 -1.33 -6.40
N PRO A 268 9.84 -2.54 -6.56
CA PRO A 268 10.66 -3.72 -6.76
C PRO A 268 11.47 -3.57 -8.05
N SER A 269 12.71 -4.03 -8.03
CA SER A 269 13.49 -4.15 -9.26
C SER A 269 12.80 -5.11 -10.22
N ASN A 270 13.01 -4.95 -11.53
CA ASN A 270 12.46 -5.86 -12.54
C ASN A 270 12.82 -7.33 -12.23
N PHE A 271 14.02 -7.58 -11.71
CA PHE A 271 14.46 -8.91 -11.31
C PHE A 271 13.67 -9.48 -10.12
N GLU A 272 13.48 -8.69 -9.05
CA GLU A 272 12.69 -9.12 -7.89
C GLU A 272 11.23 -9.39 -8.27
N PHE A 273 10.66 -8.52 -9.11
CA PHE A 273 9.31 -8.71 -9.63
C PHE A 273 9.19 -10.00 -10.47
N LEU A 274 10.15 -10.29 -11.35
CA LEU A 274 10.17 -11.52 -12.15
C LEU A 274 10.38 -12.77 -11.28
N LYS A 275 11.25 -12.68 -10.27
CA LYS A 275 11.47 -13.74 -9.28
C LYS A 275 10.17 -14.06 -8.53
N ASP A 276 9.45 -13.02 -8.09
CA ASP A 276 8.18 -13.16 -7.38
C ASP A 276 7.12 -13.82 -8.28
N ILE A 277 6.99 -13.37 -9.55
CA ILE A 277 6.10 -14.00 -10.54
C ILE A 277 6.46 -15.47 -10.76
N TRP A 278 7.74 -15.78 -10.91
CA TRP A 278 8.21 -17.15 -11.10
C TRP A 278 7.87 -18.03 -9.89
N GLN A 279 8.09 -17.55 -8.67
CA GLN A 279 7.75 -18.29 -7.45
C GLN A 279 6.25 -18.59 -7.36
N MET A 280 5.40 -17.64 -7.76
CA MET A 280 3.93 -17.77 -7.71
C MET A 280 3.32 -18.60 -8.83
N THR A 281 4.06 -18.81 -9.93
CA THR A 281 3.58 -19.60 -11.06
C THR A 281 3.41 -21.06 -10.61
N PRO A 282 2.21 -21.65 -10.65
CA PRO A 282 2.00 -23.03 -10.21
C PRO A 282 2.87 -23.99 -11.01
N ASN A 283 3.37 -25.07 -10.38
CA ASN A 283 4.34 -25.99 -11.00
C ASN A 283 3.87 -26.56 -12.34
N LYS A 284 2.56 -26.79 -12.52
CA LYS A 284 1.98 -27.25 -13.78
C LYS A 284 2.17 -26.27 -14.95
N TYR A 285 2.32 -24.97 -14.67
CA TYR A 285 2.59 -23.95 -15.68
C TYR A 285 4.09 -23.72 -15.89
N LYS A 286 4.95 -24.06 -14.92
CA LYS A 286 6.42 -23.90 -15.05
C LYS A 286 7.03 -24.79 -16.14
N ILE A 287 6.42 -25.93 -16.45
CA ILE A 287 7.00 -26.98 -17.30
C ILE A 287 6.51 -26.91 -18.77
N GLY A 288 5.42 -26.18 -19.09
CA GLY A 288 4.88 -26.14 -20.46
C GLY A 288 4.44 -24.78 -21.00
N THR A 289 4.12 -23.80 -20.14
CA THR A 289 3.58 -22.47 -20.54
C THR A 289 4.24 -21.29 -19.81
N GLY A 290 5.19 -21.57 -18.91
CA GLY A 290 5.85 -20.61 -18.03
C GLY A 290 6.69 -19.58 -18.78
N ALA A 291 7.23 -19.95 -19.94
CA ALA A 291 7.93 -19.03 -20.84
C ALA A 291 7.02 -17.92 -21.38
N GLY A 292 5.72 -18.20 -21.63
CA GLY A 292 4.76 -17.20 -22.10
C GLY A 292 4.33 -16.23 -21.01
N VAL A 293 4.14 -16.71 -19.78
CA VAL A 293 3.79 -15.87 -18.61
C VAL A 293 4.97 -14.98 -18.20
N LEU A 294 6.19 -15.54 -18.16
CA LEU A 294 7.41 -14.77 -17.96
C LEU A 294 7.67 -13.79 -19.11
N GLY A 295 7.44 -14.20 -20.35
CA GLY A 295 7.60 -13.36 -21.54
C GLY A 295 6.66 -12.15 -21.53
N MET A 296 5.37 -12.34 -21.21
CA MET A 296 4.42 -11.24 -21.02
C MET A 296 4.81 -10.36 -19.82
N ALA A 297 5.23 -10.96 -18.69
CA ALA A 297 5.69 -10.20 -17.53
C ALA A 297 6.96 -9.38 -17.84
N MET A 298 7.89 -9.92 -18.61
CA MET A 298 9.08 -9.21 -19.10
C MET A 298 8.68 -8.06 -20.02
N MET A 299 7.84 -8.30 -21.03
CA MET A 299 7.38 -7.23 -21.93
C MET A 299 6.74 -6.08 -21.15
N VAL A 300 5.88 -6.36 -20.17
CA VAL A 300 5.27 -5.31 -19.33
C VAL A 300 6.27 -4.65 -18.38
N ALA A 301 7.20 -5.41 -17.80
CA ALA A 301 8.25 -4.86 -16.93
C ALA A 301 9.23 -3.93 -17.67
N PHE A 302 9.41 -4.12 -18.98
CA PHE A 302 10.31 -3.32 -19.80
C PHE A 302 9.58 -2.26 -20.67
N ALA A 303 8.27 -2.36 -20.88
CA ALA A 303 7.48 -1.40 -21.67
C ALA A 303 7.09 -0.10 -20.93
N HIS A 304 7.23 -0.04 -19.60
CA HIS A 304 6.85 1.13 -18.79
C HIS A 304 8.04 1.96 -18.28
N LYS A 305 9.19 1.92 -18.98
CA LYS A 305 10.33 2.82 -18.74
C LYS A 305 10.06 4.22 -19.28
#